data_AF-A0A8S9THL6-F1
#
_entry.id   AF-A0A8S9THL6-F1
#
_cell.length_a   1.000
_cell.length_b   1.000
_cell.length_c   1.000
_cell.angle_alpha   90.00
_cell.angle_beta   90.00
_cell.angle_gamma   90.00
#
_symmetry.space_group_name_H-M   'P 1'
#
loop_
_entity.id
_entity.type
_entity.pdbx_description
1 polymer ?
#
loop_
_entity_poly.entity_id
_entity_poly.type
_entity_poly.pdbx_seq_one_letter_code
_entity_poly.pdbx_strand_id
1 'polypeptide(L)'
;MTAEDLLVELGCGDGRWLISGVKRFNCNAFGVELDEALVKRASHQVQKEGLQHKIRVDVGDVMETDISGARLVIVYAFAESLPGIAERLTNQLKENANVLSIGFRVPGWKPHWSEREGGLRWYFYRMCDCTEKLQM
;
A
#
# COMPACT_ATOMS: atom_id res chain seq x y z
N MET A 1 -9.55 5.79 -7.94
CA MET A 1 -10.13 4.98 -6.87
C MET A 1 -11.60 5.33 -6.72
N THR A 2 -12.45 4.34 -6.49
CA THR A 2 -13.90 4.41 -6.29
C THR A 2 -14.29 3.76 -4.96
N ALA A 3 -15.58 3.74 -4.62
CA ALA A 3 -16.07 3.13 -3.39
C ALA A 3 -15.96 1.60 -3.32
N GLU A 4 -15.81 0.95 -4.49
CA GLU A 4 -15.65 -0.51 -4.62
C GLU A 4 -14.18 -0.93 -4.58
N ASP A 5 -13.26 0.02 -4.78
CA ASP A 5 -11.83 -0.26 -4.78
C ASP A 5 -11.31 -0.54 -3.36
N LEU A 6 -10.23 -1.33 -3.30
CA LEU A 6 -9.49 -1.62 -2.08
C LEU A 6 -8.13 -0.92 -2.10
N LEU A 7 -7.86 -0.12 -1.07
CA LEU A 7 -6.52 0.35 -0.72
C LEU A 7 -5.87 -0.65 0.25
N VAL A 8 -4.64 -1.07 -0.02
CA VAL A 8 -3.85 -1.86 0.93
C VAL A 8 -2.61 -1.09 1.37
N GLU A 9 -2.31 -1.09 2.66
CA GLU A 9 -1.07 -0.53 3.20
C GLU A 9 -0.24 -1.65 3.87
N LEU A 10 0.97 -1.87 3.36
CA LEU A 10 1.93 -2.83 3.90
C LEU A 10 2.83 -2.15 4.93
N GLY A 11 2.70 -2.54 6.20
CA GLY A 11 3.36 -1.87 7.32
C GLY A 11 2.64 -0.57 7.68
N CYS A 12 1.37 -0.67 8.08
CA CYS A 12 0.50 0.50 8.17
C CYS A 12 0.74 1.41 9.37
N GLY A 13 1.59 1.03 10.34
CA GLY A 13 1.99 1.87 11.45
C GLY A 13 0.80 2.47 12.23
N ASP A 14 0.60 3.79 12.13
CA ASP A 14 -0.50 4.49 12.79
C ASP A 14 -1.79 4.64 11.95
N GLY A 15 -1.84 4.01 10.77
CA GLY A 15 -3.01 3.96 9.88
C GLY A 15 -3.30 5.26 9.12
N ARG A 16 -2.37 6.22 9.11
CA ARG A 16 -2.60 7.55 8.50
C ARG A 16 -2.94 7.50 7.02
N TRP A 17 -2.34 6.58 6.25
CA TRP A 17 -2.59 6.48 4.82
C TRP A 17 -3.91 5.77 4.52
N LEU A 18 -4.29 4.76 5.31
CA LEU A 18 -5.65 4.19 5.28
C LEU A 18 -6.71 5.27 5.49
N ILE A 19 -6.60 6.04 6.58
CA ILE A 19 -7.56 7.09 6.94
C ILE A 19 -7.64 8.14 5.84
N SER A 20 -6.48 8.63 5.37
CA SER A 20 -6.42 9.65 4.32
C SER A 20 -7.03 9.13 3.00
N GLY A 21 -6.70 7.89 2.61
CA GLY A 21 -7.22 7.26 1.41
C GLY A 21 -8.74 7.09 1.44
N VAL A 22 -9.30 6.56 2.52
CA VAL A 22 -10.75 6.41 2.66
C VAL A 22 -11.45 7.77 2.68
N LYS A 23 -10.94 8.77 3.42
CA LYS A 23 -11.52 10.12 3.41
C LYS A 23 -11.49 10.76 2.02
N ARG A 24 -10.43 10.52 1.24
CA ARG A 24 -10.23 11.14 -0.06
C ARG A 24 -11.03 10.49 -1.18
N PHE A 25 -11.19 9.16 -1.13
CA PHE A 25 -11.72 8.36 -2.24
C PHE A 25 -13.00 7.58 -1.90
N ASN A 26 -13.41 7.55 -0.64
CA ASN A 26 -14.54 6.75 -0.14
C ASN A 26 -14.43 5.23 -0.43
N CYS A 27 -13.20 4.75 -0.66
CA CYS A 27 -12.89 3.35 -0.92
C CYS A 27 -12.91 2.50 0.36
N ASN A 28 -12.73 1.19 0.22
CA ASN A 28 -12.39 0.33 1.35
C ASN A 28 -10.87 0.33 1.54
N ALA A 29 -10.39 0.06 2.76
CA ALA A 29 -8.97 -0.03 3.03
C ALA A 29 -8.62 -1.15 4.01
N PHE A 30 -7.43 -1.71 3.82
CA PHE A 30 -6.88 -2.76 4.66
C PHE A 30 -5.41 -2.45 4.98
N GLY A 31 -5.07 -2.40 6.26
CA GLY A 31 -3.70 -2.28 6.72
C GLY A 31 -3.23 -3.56 7.40
N VAL A 32 -1.98 -3.93 7.14
CA VAL A 32 -1.29 -4.96 7.92
C VAL A 32 -0.07 -4.36 8.60
N GLU A 33 0.15 -4.75 9.85
CA GLU A 33 1.29 -4.32 10.66
C GLU A 33 1.74 -5.47 11.56
N LEU A 34 3.05 -5.62 11.75
CA LEU A 34 3.62 -6.72 12.52
C LEU A 34 3.55 -6.45 14.03
N ASP A 35 3.70 -5.18 14.42
CA ASP A 35 3.65 -4.75 15.83
C ASP A 35 2.20 -4.59 16.32
N GLU A 36 1.79 -5.42 17.27
CA GLU A 36 0.44 -5.40 17.86
C GLU A 36 0.10 -4.06 18.53
N ALA A 37 1.07 -3.35 19.10
CA ALA A 37 0.85 -2.03 19.70
C ALA A 37 0.54 -0.97 18.62
N LEU A 38 1.19 -1.06 17.46
CA LEU A 38 0.89 -0.20 16.32
C LEU A 38 -0.49 -0.53 15.72
N VAL A 39 -0.86 -1.81 15.61
CA VAL A 39 -2.22 -2.21 15.19
C VAL A 39 -3.29 -1.63 16.12
N LYS A 40 -3.09 -1.72 17.44
CA LYS A 40 -4.00 -1.12 18.44
C LYS A 40 -4.10 0.39 18.25
N ARG A 41 -2.97 1.06 18.03
CA ARG A 41 -2.92 2.50 17.76
C ARG A 41 -3.67 2.87 16.48
N ALA A 42 -3.40 2.20 15.36
CA ALA A 42 -4.07 2.45 14.09
C ALA A 42 -5.57 2.20 14.19
N SER A 43 -5.98 1.08 14.80
CA SER A 43 -7.40 0.76 15.03
C SER A 43 -8.11 1.82 15.87
N HIS A 44 -7.46 2.35 16.90
CA HIS A 44 -8.00 3.44 17.71
C HIS A 44 -8.18 4.72 16.88
N GLN A 45 -7.22 5.09 16.03
CA GLN A 45 -7.35 6.26 15.17
C GLN A 45 -8.48 6.08 14.14
N VAL A 46 -8.59 4.90 13.54
CA VAL A 46 -9.68 4.55 12.62
C VAL A 46 -11.06 4.73 13.29
N GLN A 47 -11.22 4.23 14.52
CA GLN A 47 -12.46 4.38 15.29
C GLN A 47 -12.75 5.83 15.67
N LYS A 48 -11.72 6.58 16.09
CA LYS A 48 -11.83 8.01 16.42
C LYS A 48 -12.34 8.83 15.23
N GLU A 49 -11.96 8.43 14.02
CA GLU A 49 -12.40 9.04 12.76
C GLU A 49 -13.75 8.50 12.25
N GLY A 50 -14.31 7.48 12.91
CA GLY A 50 -15.59 6.86 12.52
C GLY A 50 -15.51 5.98 11.26
N LEU A 51 -14.32 5.53 10.87
CA LEU A 51 -14.06 4.85 9.59
C LEU A 51 -13.91 3.32 9.72
N GLN A 52 -14.21 2.74 10.88
CA GLN A 52 -14.09 1.29 11.14
C GLN A 52 -14.97 0.41 10.24
N HIS A 53 -15.98 0.99 9.58
CA HIS A 53 -16.83 0.30 8.60
C HIS A 53 -16.22 0.23 7.19
N LYS A 54 -15.10 0.94 6.96
CA LYS A 54 -14.36 0.99 5.69
C LYS A 54 -12.92 0.51 5.81
N ILE A 55 -12.34 0.61 7.01
CA ILE A 55 -10.93 0.31 7.26
C ILE A 55 -10.83 -0.88 8.22
N ARG A 56 -10.11 -1.92 7.76
CA ARG A 56 -9.66 -3.04 8.59
C ARG A 56 -8.17 -2.92 8.85
N VAL A 57 -7.72 -3.24 10.06
CA VAL A 57 -6.30 -3.28 10.44
C VAL A 57 -6.04 -4.57 11.18
N ASP A 58 -5.10 -5.37 10.70
CA ASP A 58 -4.77 -6.67 11.29
C ASP A 58 -3.29 -6.75 11.69
N VAL A 59 -3.01 -7.55 12.72
CA VAL A 59 -1.65 -8.01 13.00
C VAL A 59 -1.26 -9.05 11.95
N GLY A 60 -0.15 -8.85 11.26
CA GLY A 60 0.29 -9.80 10.25
C GLY A 60 1.62 -9.46 9.61
N ASP A 61 2.14 -10.44 8.88
CA ASP A 61 3.36 -10.28 8.08
C ASP A 61 2.99 -9.74 6.69
N VAL A 62 3.66 -8.66 6.29
CA VAL A 62 3.57 -8.10 4.93
C VAL A 62 3.95 -9.12 3.86
N MET A 63 4.73 -10.14 4.21
CA MET A 63 5.18 -11.21 3.32
C MET A 63 4.17 -12.38 3.18
N GLU A 64 3.15 -12.43 4.03
CA GLU A 64 2.13 -13.49 4.00
C GLU A 64 0.72 -12.94 3.67
N THR A 65 0.54 -11.64 3.79
CA THR A 65 -0.75 -10.96 3.58
C THR A 65 -1.23 -11.06 2.14
N ASP A 66 -2.48 -11.49 1.90
CA ASP A 66 -3.10 -11.48 0.57
C ASP A 66 -3.42 -10.04 0.14
N ILE A 67 -2.87 -9.65 -1.02
CA ILE A 67 -3.07 -8.33 -1.63
C ILE A 67 -3.71 -8.40 -3.01
N SER A 68 -4.17 -9.57 -3.45
CA SER A 68 -4.68 -9.81 -4.80
C SER A 68 -5.91 -8.99 -5.19
N GLY A 69 -6.66 -8.51 -4.20
CA GLY A 69 -7.82 -7.62 -4.38
C GLY A 69 -7.48 -6.12 -4.45
N ALA A 70 -6.23 -5.72 -4.23
CA ALA A 70 -5.87 -4.31 -4.11
C ALA A 70 -5.96 -3.55 -5.45
N ARG A 71 -6.62 -2.39 -5.43
CA ARG A 71 -6.56 -1.40 -6.52
C ARG A 71 -5.34 -0.50 -6.40
N LEU A 72 -4.95 -0.19 -5.16
CA LEU A 72 -3.79 0.61 -4.81
C LEU A 72 -3.09 -0.04 -3.61
N VAL A 73 -1.79 -0.27 -3.72
CA VAL A 73 -0.93 -0.62 -2.59
C VAL A 73 -0.06 0.57 -2.21
N ILE A 74 0.02 0.91 -0.93
CA ILE A 74 0.96 1.87 -0.37
C ILE A 74 2.03 1.10 0.41
N VAL A 75 3.30 1.41 0.14
CA VAL A 75 4.44 0.85 0.86
C VAL A 75 5.40 1.95 1.27
N TYR A 76 5.65 2.06 2.57
CA TYR A 76 6.71 2.90 3.12
C TYR A 76 7.65 2.01 3.94
N ALA A 77 8.69 1.50 3.29
CA ALA A 77 9.61 0.52 3.86
C ALA A 77 11.06 0.91 3.60
N PHE A 78 11.99 0.24 4.28
CA PHE A 78 13.42 0.37 4.02
C PHE A 78 13.81 -0.19 2.65
N ALA A 79 14.90 0.33 2.08
CA ALA A 79 15.35 -0.05 0.73
C ALA A 79 15.66 -1.55 0.63
N GLU A 80 16.17 -2.14 1.71
CA GLU A 80 16.55 -3.54 1.85
C GLU A 80 15.35 -4.48 1.84
N SER A 81 14.16 -4.01 2.27
CA SER A 81 12.92 -4.80 2.28
C SER A 81 12.22 -4.80 0.92
N LEU A 82 12.44 -3.77 0.10
CA LEU A 82 11.72 -3.58 -1.16
C LEU A 82 11.90 -4.71 -2.18
N PRO A 83 13.06 -5.40 -2.34
CA PRO A 83 13.18 -6.52 -3.26
C PRO A 83 12.16 -7.64 -2.99
N GLY A 84 12.02 -8.08 -1.74
CA GLY A 84 11.06 -9.13 -1.38
C GLY A 84 9.61 -8.67 -1.53
N ILE A 85 9.31 -7.43 -1.15
CA ILE A 85 7.98 -6.85 -1.34
C ILE A 85 7.64 -6.75 -2.83
N ALA A 86 8.59 -6.35 -3.68
CA ALA A 86 8.39 -6.23 -5.13
C ALA A 86 8.01 -7.56 -5.78
N GLU A 87 8.61 -8.67 -5.34
CA GLU A 87 8.24 -10.01 -5.79
C GLU A 87 6.78 -10.32 -5.48
N ARG A 88 6.31 -10.04 -4.26
CA ARG A 88 4.90 -10.24 -3.88
C ARG A 88 3.94 -9.36 -4.67
N LEU A 89 4.28 -8.07 -4.83
CA LEU A 89 3.50 -7.14 -5.64
C LEU A 89 3.35 -7.65 -7.07
N THR A 90 4.44 -8.16 -7.67
CA THR A 90 4.43 -8.72 -9.03
C THR A 90 3.55 -9.98 -9.12
N ASN A 91 3.62 -10.86 -8.13
CA ASN A 91 2.95 -12.15 -8.16
C ASN A 91 1.45 -12.08 -7.84
N GLN A 92 1.00 -11.10 -7.06
CA GLN A 92 -0.39 -11.03 -6.59
C GLN A 92 -1.22 -9.93 -7.22
N LEU A 93 -0.62 -8.80 -7.61
CA LEU A 93 -1.38 -7.67 -8.11
C LEU A 93 -1.81 -7.87 -9.56
N LYS A 94 -3.06 -7.52 -9.84
CA LYS A 94 -3.61 -7.45 -11.19
C LYS A 94 -2.98 -6.29 -11.97
N GLU A 95 -2.99 -6.37 -13.30
CA GLU A 95 -2.43 -5.33 -14.18
C GLU A 95 -3.07 -3.96 -13.98
N ASN A 96 -4.34 -3.93 -13.60
CA ASN A 96 -5.06 -2.68 -13.33
C ASN A 96 -4.75 -2.07 -11.96
N ALA A 97 -3.96 -2.75 -11.10
CA ALA A 97 -3.54 -2.22 -9.81
C ALA A 97 -2.43 -1.16 -9.95
N ASN A 98 -2.26 -0.36 -8.91
CA ASN A 98 -1.18 0.62 -8.81
C ASN A 98 -0.42 0.45 -7.50
N VAL A 99 0.83 0.92 -7.46
CA VAL A 99 1.67 0.92 -6.27
C VAL A 99 2.21 2.32 -6.01
N LEU A 100 2.13 2.79 -4.77
CA LEU A 100 2.78 3.99 -4.29
C LEU A 100 3.87 3.60 -3.29
N SER A 101 5.13 3.81 -3.65
CA SER A 101 6.26 3.62 -2.76
C SER A 101 6.78 4.96 -2.26
N ILE A 102 6.94 5.09 -0.95
CA ILE A 102 7.38 6.33 -0.29
C ILE A 102 8.81 6.11 0.24
N GLY A 103 9.66 7.12 0.11
CA GLY A 103 11.06 7.12 0.51
C GLY A 103 11.98 6.53 -0.55
N PHE A 104 11.79 5.24 -0.87
CA PHE A 104 12.69 4.49 -1.74
C PHE A 104 12.02 4.02 -3.04
N ARG A 105 12.84 3.85 -4.08
CA ARG A 105 12.39 3.33 -5.37
C ARG A 105 12.29 1.82 -5.29
N VAL A 106 11.27 1.23 -5.91
CA VAL A 106 11.20 -0.22 -6.07
C VAL A 106 12.30 -0.65 -7.07
N PRO A 107 13.23 -1.53 -6.69
CA PRO A 107 14.32 -1.97 -7.57
C PRO A 107 13.79 -2.60 -8.87
N GLY A 108 14.44 -2.31 -10.00
CA GLY A 108 14.05 -2.85 -11.32
C GLY A 108 12.79 -2.23 -11.95
N TRP A 109 11.92 -1.59 -11.18
CA TRP A 109 10.69 -0.99 -11.69
C TRP A 109 10.95 0.39 -12.29
N LYS A 110 10.15 0.81 -13.28
CA LYS A 110 10.17 2.18 -13.81
C LYS A 110 8.93 2.91 -13.28
N PRO A 111 9.07 3.98 -12.48
CA PRO A 111 7.91 4.71 -12.01
C PRO A 111 7.23 5.39 -13.18
N HIS A 112 5.91 5.35 -13.17
CA HIS A 112 5.08 6.16 -14.04
C HIS A 112 5.25 7.64 -13.70
N TRP A 113 5.36 7.94 -12.41
CA TRP A 113 5.58 9.29 -11.89
C TRP A 113 6.41 9.25 -10.61
N SER A 114 7.18 10.29 -10.35
CA SER A 114 7.87 10.48 -9.07
C SER A 114 8.06 11.94 -8.73
N GLU A 115 7.92 12.30 -7.46
CA GLU A 115 8.09 13.67 -6.96
C GLU A 115 8.81 13.66 -5.62
N ARG A 116 9.41 14.80 -5.25
CA ARG A 116 10.01 15.00 -3.94
C ARG A 116 9.13 15.98 -3.16
N GLU A 117 8.59 15.51 -2.04
CA GLU A 117 7.65 16.24 -1.20
C GLU A 117 7.97 15.95 0.26
N GLY A 118 8.02 16.99 1.10
CA GLY A 118 8.27 16.84 2.54
C GLY A 118 9.61 16.17 2.90
N GLY A 119 10.63 16.30 2.04
CA GLY A 119 11.94 15.67 2.25
C GLY A 119 12.01 14.20 1.84
N LEU A 120 10.89 13.57 1.52
CA LEU A 120 10.81 12.20 0.99
C LEU A 120 10.60 12.22 -0.52
N ARG A 121 10.94 11.11 -1.17
CA ARG A 121 10.61 10.88 -2.57
C ARG A 121 9.45 9.91 -2.68
N TRP A 122 8.54 10.20 -3.59
CA TRP A 122 7.34 9.44 -3.84
C TRP A 122 7.45 8.82 -5.22
N TYR A 123 7.08 7.55 -5.36
CA TYR A 123 7.14 6.82 -6.62
C TYR A 123 5.82 6.13 -6.87
N PHE A 124 5.18 6.46 -7.98
CA PHE A 124 3.93 5.85 -8.40
C PHE A 124 4.18 4.93 -9.59
N TYR A 125 3.66 3.71 -9.49
CA TYR A 125 3.76 2.67 -10.50
C TYR A 125 2.37 2.21 -10.90
N ARG A 126 2.19 1.95 -12.20
CA ARG A 126 1.03 1.21 -12.72
C ARG A 126 1.49 -0.20 -13.02
N MET A 127 0.74 -1.22 -12.58
CA MET A 127 1.16 -2.61 -12.80
C MET A 127 1.19 -2.98 -14.29
N CYS A 128 0.30 -2.41 -15.10
CA CYS A 128 0.32 -2.56 -16.56
C CYS A 128 1.65 -2.14 -17.21
N ASP A 129 2.32 -1.10 -16.69
CA ASP A 129 3.61 -0.63 -17.22
C ASP A 129 4.77 -1.59 -16.83
N CYS A 130 4.53 -2.46 -15.83
CA CYS A 130 5.52 -3.41 -15.30
C CYS A 130 5.40 -4.79 -15.94
N THR A 131 4.19 -5.25 -16.33
CA THR A 131 3.95 -6.59 -16.89
C THR A 131 4.33 -6.73 -18.36
N GLU A 132 4.30 -5.64 -19.14
CA GLU A 132 4.74 -5.63 -20.54
C GLU A 132 6.23 -6.02 -20.73
N LYS A 133 7.02 -6.04 -19.65
CA LYS A 133 8.45 -6.42 -19.67
C LYS A 133 8.72 -7.91 -19.47
N LEU A 134 7.71 -8.72 -19.17
CA LEU A 134 7.85 -10.18 -18.97
C LEU A 134 7.48 -11.00 -20.22
N GLN A 135 7.16 -10.34 -21.34
CA GLN A 135 6.83 -10.98 -22.62
C GLN A 135 7.89 -10.76 -23.72
N MET A 136 9.09 -10.28 -23.37
CA MET A 136 10.24 -10.16 -24.28
C MET A 136 11.43 -10.98 -23.80
#